data_AF-A0A938KZG0-F1
#
_entry.id   AF-A0A938KZG0-F1
#
_cell.length_a   1.000
_cell.length_b   1.000
_cell.length_c   1.000
_cell.angle_alpha   90.00
_cell.angle_beta   90.00
_cell.angle_gamma   90.00
#
_symmetry.space_group_name_H-M   'P 1'
#
loop_
_entity.id
_entity.type
_entity.pdbx_description
1 polymer ?
#
loop_
_entity_poly.entity_id
_entity_poly.type
_entity_poly.pdbx_seq_one_letter_code
_entity_poly.pdbx_strand_id
1 'polypeptide(L)' 'VDRHENIGEGLIGREGLKVFMSHPVVQELPFYLEVPGFGQKGPDAENVAILKAMRDEVGASA' A
#
# COMPACT_ATOMS: atom_id res chain seq x y z
N VAL A 1 -3.41 20.67 4.45
CA VAL A 1 -3.63 19.53 5.37
C VAL A 1 -3.17 18.30 4.64
N ASP A 2 -2.36 17.46 5.28
CA ASP A 2 -1.96 16.18 4.73
C ASP A 2 -3.03 15.13 5.08
N ARG A 3 -3.55 14.42 4.07
CA ARG A 3 -4.71 13.53 4.23
C ARG A 3 -4.40 12.19 3.58
N HIS A 4 -4.06 11.22 4.42
CA HIS A 4 -3.84 9.84 4.02
C HIS A 4 -5.18 9.13 3.87
N GLU A 5 -5.25 8.19 2.94
CA GLU A 5 -6.41 7.33 2.69
C GLU A 5 -6.01 5.86 2.80
N ASN A 6 -6.98 4.96 3.00
CA ASN A 6 -6.72 3.53 2.98
C ASN A 6 -6.25 3.05 1.60
N ILE A 7 -5.67 1.86 1.56
CA ILE A 7 -5.04 1.30 0.36
C ILE A 7 -6.07 1.15 -0.78
N GLY A 8 -5.90 2.00 -1.81
CA GLY A 8 -6.74 2.03 -2.99
C GLY A 8 -7.99 2.91 -2.90
N GLU A 9 -8.25 3.58 -1.76
CA GLU A 9 -9.39 4.49 -1.59
C GLU A 9 -9.05 5.95 -1.93
N GLY A 10 -7.76 6.29 -1.96
CA GLY A 10 -7.27 7.61 -2.34
C GLY A 10 -7.01 7.80 -3.85
N LEU A 11 -6.56 9.00 -4.22
CA LEU A 11 -6.35 9.40 -5.62
C LEU A 11 -5.15 8.75 -6.31
N ILE A 12 -4.15 8.26 -5.56
CA ILE A 12 -3.06 7.43 -6.12
C ILE A 12 -3.64 6.12 -6.68
N GLY A 13 -4.68 5.60 -6.02
CA GLY A 13 -5.36 4.38 -6.42
C GLY A 13 -4.48 3.13 -6.37
N ARG A 14 -5.09 2.00 -6.73
CA ARG A 14 -4.41 0.69 -6.75
C ARG A 14 -3.31 0.63 -7.81
N GLU A 15 -3.56 1.19 -8.98
CA GLU A 15 -2.61 1.15 -10.10
C GLU A 15 -1.36 2.00 -9.84
N GLY A 16 -1.50 3.18 -9.23
CA GLY A 16 -0.35 4.00 -8.83
C GLY A 16 0.52 3.29 -7.79
N LEU A 17 -0.10 2.63 -6.81
CA LEU A 17 0.63 1.84 -5.82
C LEU A 17 1.36 0.65 -6.46
N LYS A 18 0.73 -0.09 -7.37
CA LYS A 18 1.38 -1.19 -8.12
C LYS A 18 2.60 -0.72 -8.91
N VAL A 19 2.52 0.43 -9.57
CA VAL A 19 3.66 1.04 -10.28
C VAL A 19 4.80 1.34 -9.32
N PHE A 20 4.51 1.93 -8.15
CA PHE A 20 5.53 2.21 -7.15
C PHE A 20 6.18 0.94 -6.59
N MET A 21 5.37 -0.06 -6.24
CA MET A 21 5.82 -1.31 -5.62
C MET A 21 6.64 -2.19 -6.56
N SER A 22 6.41 -2.11 -7.88
CA SER A 22 7.17 -2.86 -8.89
C SER A 22 8.48 -2.17 -9.31
N HIS A 23 8.79 -0.99 -8.74
CA HIS A 23 9.96 -0.24 -9.15
C HIS A 23 11.25 -0.89 -8.57
N PRO A 24 12.28 -1.21 -9.38
CA PRO A 24 13.43 -2.01 -8.95
C PRO A 24 14.23 -1.45 -7.77
N VAL A 25 14.22 -0.12 -7.59
CA VAL A 25 14.92 0.56 -6.50
C VAL A 25 14.26 0.34 -5.14
N VAL A 26 12.94 0.06 -5.11
CA VAL A 26 12.17 -0.01 -3.84
C VAL A 26 11.47 -1.34 -3.62
N GLN A 27 11.36 -2.21 -4.63
CA GLN A 27 10.60 -3.47 -4.52
C GLN A 27 11.11 -4.41 -3.40
N GLU A 28 12.40 -4.33 -3.06
CA GLU A 28 13.03 -5.13 -1.98
C GLU A 28 13.08 -4.39 -0.62
N LEU A 29 12.53 -3.18 -0.54
CA LEU A 29 12.56 -2.37 0.69
C LEU A 29 11.30 -2.59 1.53
N PRO A 30 11.39 -2.48 2.87
CA PRO A 30 10.20 -2.54 3.71
C PRO A 30 9.30 -1.32 3.50
N PHE A 31 7.99 -1.55 3.39
CA PHE A 31 6.98 -0.50 3.33
C PHE A 31 6.27 -0.35 4.67
N TYR A 32 6.10 0.90 5.11
CA TYR A 32 5.33 1.26 6.29
C TYR A 32 4.02 1.90 5.88
N LEU A 33 2.95 1.53 6.58
CA LEU A 33 1.63 2.13 6.39
C LEU A 33 1.36 3.15 7.49
N GLU A 34 0.93 4.34 7.08
CA GLU A 34 0.45 5.42 7.95
C GLU A 34 -0.98 5.80 7.57
N VAL A 35 -1.80 4.79 7.27
CA VAL A 35 -3.19 4.96 6.84
C VAL A 35 -4.12 5.18 8.04
N PRO A 36 -5.30 5.78 7.86
CA PRO A 36 -6.30 5.93 8.92
C PRO A 36 -6.80 4.59 9.50
N GLY A 37 -6.85 3.56 8.66
CA GLY A 37 -7.45 2.25 8.96
C GLY A 37 -8.97 2.29 8.92
N PHE A 38 -9.62 1.17 8.62
CA PHE A 38 -11.08 1.12 8.49
C PHE A 38 -11.81 1.45 9.80
N GLY A 39 -11.15 1.23 10.94
CA GLY A 39 -11.65 1.60 12.26
C GLY A 39 -11.28 3.01 12.72
N GLN A 40 -10.58 3.81 11.91
CA GLN A 40 -10.04 5.13 12.28
C GLN A 40 -9.15 5.08 13.53
N LYS A 41 -8.40 3.98 13.70
CA LYS A 41 -7.49 3.73 14.84
C LYS A 41 -6.02 3.65 14.40
N GLY A 42 -5.73 4.07 13.17
CA GLY A 42 -4.43 3.90 12.53
C GLY A 42 -4.34 2.61 11.71
N PRO A 43 -3.13 2.26 11.25
CA PRO A 43 -2.90 1.14 10.35
C PRO A 43 -3.42 -0.19 10.89
N ASP A 44 -4.04 -1.00 10.02
CA ASP A 44 -4.66 -2.27 10.37
C ASP A 44 -4.17 -3.43 9.47
N ALA A 45 -4.48 -4.65 9.91
CA ALA A 45 -4.11 -5.87 9.21
C ALA A 45 -4.80 -6.00 7.83
N GLU A 46 -5.97 -5.39 7.67
CA GLU A 46 -6.73 -5.43 6.42
C GLU A 46 -6.02 -4.64 5.32
N ASN A 47 -5.58 -3.42 5.60
CA ASN A 47 -4.76 -2.64 4.66
C ASN A 47 -3.44 -3.34 4.32
N VAL A 48 -2.80 -3.99 5.29
CA VAL A 48 -1.60 -4.81 5.04
C VAL A 48 -1.91 -5.98 4.11
N ALA A 49 -3.03 -6.68 4.31
CA ALA A 49 -3.43 -7.79 3.46
C ALA A 49 -3.73 -7.33 2.02
N ILE A 50 -4.43 -6.22 1.86
CA ILE A 50 -4.71 -5.59 0.56
C ILE A 50 -3.39 -5.26 -0.15
N LEU A 51 -2.44 -4.62 0.53
CA LEU A 51 -1.16 -4.25 -0.07
C LEU A 51 -0.32 -5.47 -0.44
N LYS A 52 -0.31 -6.53 0.38
CA LYS A 52 0.38 -7.79 0.07
C LYS A 52 -0.20 -8.46 -1.17
N ALA A 53 -1.53 -8.52 -1.31
CA ALA A 53 -2.16 -9.06 -2.51
C ALA A 53 -1.73 -8.28 -3.77
N MET A 54 -1.69 -6.94 -3.70
CA MET A 54 -1.20 -6.11 -4.81
C MET A 54 0.27 -6.37 -5.14
N ARG A 55 1.12 -6.61 -4.12
CA ARG A 55 2.53 -6.96 -4.31
C ARG A 55 2.68 -8.26 -5.09
N ASP A 56 1.90 -9.28 -4.72
CA ASP A 56 1.94 -10.58 -5.36
C ASP A 56 1.47 -10.50 -6.82
N GLU A 57 0.49 -9.63 -7.14
CA GLU A 57 0.04 -9.36 -8.51
C GLU A 57 1.13 -8.76 -9.42
N VAL A 58 2.05 -7.97 -8.86
CA VAL A 58 3.11 -7.32 -9.66
C VAL A 58 4.41 -8.13 -9.71
N GLY A 59 4.43 -9.34 -9.13
CA GLY A 59 5.61 -10.21 -9.13
C GLY A 59 6.81 -9.65 -8.35
N ALA A 60 6.59 -8.64 -7.50
CA ALA A 60 7.61 -8.13 -6.61
C ALA A 60 7.91 -9.20 -5.56
N SER A 61 9.15 -9.68 -5.55
CA SER A 61 9.65 -10.65 -4.58
C SER A 61 10.03 -9.94 -3.29
N ALA A 62 10.08 -10.67 -2.18
CA ALA A 62 10.54 -10.19 -0.88
C ALA A 62 11.66 -11.10 -0.36
#